data_AF-A0A0B1SBY4-F1
#
_entry.id   AF-A0A0B1SBY4-F1
#
_cell.length_a   1.000
_cell.length_b   1.000
_cell.length_c   1.000
_cell.angle_alpha   90.00
_cell.angle_beta   90.00
_cell.angle_gamma   90.00
#
_symmetry.space_group_name_H-M   'P 1'
#
loop_
_entity.id
_entity.type
_entity.pdbx_description
1 polymer ?
#
loop_
_entity_poly.entity_id
_entity_poly.type
_entity_poly.pdbx_seq_one_letter_code
_entity_poly.pdbx_strand_id
1 'polypeptide(L)' 'MELRRFHHVLFTYPDPSAEKVLLTGSFFGWKMSLPMQREGNVFRLSLTLPGGVHQYRIQVHRRSRSRY' A
#
# COMPACT_ATOMS: atom_id res chain seq x y z
N MET A 1 -8.28 25.22 -16.05
CA MET A 1 -7.78 24.73 -14.75
C MET A 1 -8.53 23.44 -14.45
N GLU A 2 -7.88 22.27 -14.50
CA GLU A 2 -8.52 21.03 -14.05
C GLU A 2 -8.65 21.07 -12.53
N LEU A 3 -9.89 21.11 -12.04
CA LEU A 3 -10.15 20.80 -10.63
C LEU A 3 -9.70 19.36 -10.40
N ARG A 4 -8.56 19.17 -9.72
CA ARG A 4 -8.12 17.85 -9.26
C ARG A 4 -9.14 17.36 -8.23
N ARG A 5 -10.09 16.53 -8.68
CA ARG A 5 -11.01 15.84 -7.79
C ARG A 5 -10.20 14.87 -6.95
N PHE A 6 -10.34 14.92 -5.64
CA PHE A 6 -9.70 13.95 -4.77
C PHE A 6 -10.64 12.77 -4.56
N HIS A 7 -10.07 11.57 -4.58
CA HIS A 7 -10.79 10.32 -4.40
C HIS A 7 -10.23 9.56 -3.21
N HIS A 8 -11.12 9.03 -2.38
CA HIS A 8 -10.76 8.09 -1.34
C HIS A 8 -10.56 6.71 -1.98
N VAL A 9 -9.35 6.17 -1.87
CA VAL A 9 -8.95 4.88 -2.42
C VAL A 9 -8.58 3.96 -1.28
N LEU A 10 -9.26 2.81 -1.20
CA LEU A 10 -8.94 1.74 -0.27
C LEU A 10 -8.08 0.69 -0.97
N PHE A 11 -6.84 0.55 -0.52
CA PHE A 11 -5.95 -0.53 -0.94
C PHE A 11 -6.16 -1.72 -0.01
N THR A 12 -6.39 -2.90 -0.59
CA THR A 12 -6.55 -4.16 0.15
C THR A 12 -5.63 -5.23 -0.38
N TYR A 13 -4.94 -5.92 0.51
CA TYR A 13 -4.04 -7.03 0.17
C TYR A 13 -4.26 -8.21 1.12
N PRO A 14 -4.95 -9.29 0.68
CA PRO A 14 -5.19 -10.47 1.50
C PRO A 14 -3.94 -11.37 1.53
N ASP A 15 -3.26 -11.44 2.67
CA ASP A 15 -2.13 -12.36 2.88
C ASP A 15 -2.00 -12.68 4.38
N PRO A 16 -2.40 -13.89 4.83
CA PRO A 16 -2.29 -14.27 6.25
C PRO A 16 -0.84 -14.53 6.69
N SER A 17 0.05 -14.82 5.74
CA SER A 17 1.44 -15.21 5.97
C SER A 17 2.41 -14.02 6.02
N ALA A 18 1.99 -12.87 5.49
CA ALA A 18 2.78 -11.66 5.51
C ALA A 18 2.96 -11.13 6.94
N GLU A 19 4.19 -10.74 7.25
CA GLU A 19 4.53 -10.13 8.54
C GLU A 19 4.25 -8.63 8.49
N LYS A 20 4.64 -7.99 7.37
CA LYS A 20 4.46 -6.56 7.16
C LYS A 20 4.23 -6.29 5.68
N VAL A 21 3.29 -5.40 5.39
CA VAL A 21 3.00 -4.96 4.02
C VAL A 21 3.12 -3.45 3.97
N LEU A 22 3.83 -2.95 2.96
CA LEU A 22 4.03 -1.53 2.72
C LEU A 22 3.49 -1.16 1.33
N LEU A 23 2.84 -0.01 1.21
CA LEU A 23 2.42 0.57 -0.06
C LEU A 23 3.33 1.75 -0.41
N THR A 24 3.87 1.75 -1.62
CA THR A 24 4.56 2.91 -2.21
C THR A 24 3.96 3.22 -3.57
N GLY A 25 4.16 4.43 -4.08
CA GLY A 25 3.64 4.81 -5.39
C GLY A 25 4.14 6.14 -5.89
N SER A 26 3.72 6.47 -7.12
CA SER A 26 4.05 7.71 -7.82
C SER A 26 3.55 8.95 -7.06
N PHE A 27 2.48 8.82 -6.28
CA PHE A 27 1.92 9.90 -5.45
C PHE A 27 2.89 10.39 -4.35
N PHE A 28 3.89 9.59 -3.95
CA PHE A 28 4.99 10.01 -3.08
C PHE A 28 6.33 10.11 -3.83
N GLY A 29 6.30 10.14 -5.17
CA GLY A 29 7.51 10.12 -6.01
C GLY A 29 8.39 8.90 -5.76
N TRP A 30 7.82 7.78 -5.31
CA TRP A 30 8.55 6.56 -4.92
C TRP A 30 9.55 6.70 -3.77
N LYS A 31 9.52 7.82 -3.03
CA LYS A 31 10.45 8.10 -1.93
C LYS A 31 9.94 7.62 -0.57
N MET A 32 8.65 7.35 -0.46
CA MET A 32 7.99 6.98 0.79
C MET A 32 7.16 5.70 0.61
N SER A 33 7.22 4.85 1.62
CA SER A 33 6.36 3.68 1.76
C SER A 33 5.53 3.81 3.03
N LEU A 34 4.23 3.58 2.93
CA LEU A 34 3.31 3.60 4.07
C LEU A 34 3.01 2.17 4.52
N PRO A 35 3.06 1.86 5.82
CA PRO A 35 2.62 0.57 6.32
C PRO A 35 1.11 0.42 6.16
N MET A 36 0.69 -0.76 5.69
CA MET A 36 -0.73 -1.13 5.68
C MET A 36 -1.13 -1.69 7.04
N GLN A 37 -2.33 -1.39 7.48
CA GLN A 37 -2.91 -1.90 8.72
C GLN A 37 -3.37 -3.34 8.53
N ARG A 38 -2.96 -4.25 9.42
CA ARG A 38 -3.40 -5.64 9.39
C ARG A 38 -4.75 -5.78 10.11
N GLU A 39 -5.75 -6.26 9.39
CA GLU A 39 -7.08 -6.61 9.90
C GLU A 39 -7.33 -8.10 9.60
N GLY A 40 -7.02 -8.95 10.60
CA GLY A 40 -7.08 -10.40 10.46
C GLY A 40 -6.09 -10.93 9.42
N ASN A 41 -6.62 -11.45 8.31
CA ASN A 41 -5.86 -12.03 7.20
C ASN A 41 -5.68 -11.05 6.03
N VAL A 42 -6.06 -9.79 6.19
CA VAL A 42 -6.02 -8.77 5.14
C VAL A 42 -5.29 -7.54 5.62
N PHE A 43 -4.49 -6.94 4.74
CA PHE A 43 -3.86 -5.65 4.95
C PHE A 43 -4.68 -4.58 4.24
N ARG A 44 -4.95 -3.47 4.92
CA ARG A 44 -5.74 -2.35 4.41
C ARG A 44 -5.02 -1.01 4.58
N LEU A 45 -5.17 -0.12 3.61
CA LEU A 45 -4.70 1.26 3.71
C LEU A 45 -5.62 2.17 2.90
N SER A 46 -6.16 3.20 3.55
CA SER A 46 -7.00 4.21 2.91
C SER A 46 -6.17 5.46 2.63
N LEU A 47 -6.20 5.95 1.39
CA LEU A 47 -5.52 7.17 0.97
C LEU A 47 -6.44 8.05 0.13
N THR A 48 -6.32 9.36 0.31
CA THR A 48 -6.96 10.34 -0.56
C THR A 48 -5.98 10.75 -1.66
N LEU A 49 -6.28 10.40 -2.91
CA LEU A 49 -5.43 10.66 -4.07
C LEU A 49 -6.08 11.66 -5.02
N PRO A 50 -5.31 12.57 -5.65
CA PRO A 50 -5.86 13.42 -6.71
C PRO A 50 -6.26 12.55 -7.91
N GLY A 51 -7.28 12.96 -8.65
CA GLY A 51 -7.72 12.29 -9.86
C GLY A 51 -6.61 12.25 -10.90
N GLY A 52 -6.48 11.12 -11.58
CA GLY A 52 -5.43 10.87 -12.56
C GLY A 52 -4.93 9.44 -12.52
N VAL A 53 -3.92 9.15 -13.34
CA VAL A 53 -3.25 7.86 -13.39
C VAL A 53 -2.16 7.80 -12.33
N HIS A 54 -2.21 6.79 -11.47
CA HIS A 54 -1.21 6.54 -10.43
C HIS A 54 -0.62 5.16 -10.57
N GLN A 55 0.69 5.05 -10.36
CA GLN A 55 1.37 3.78 -10.26
C GLN A 55 1.66 3.49 -8.80
N TYR A 56 1.56 2.22 -8.41
CA TYR A 56 1.83 1.78 -7.05
C TYR A 56 2.56 0.45 -7.03
N ARG A 57 3.17 0.15 -5.88
CA ARG A 57 3.82 -1.13 -5.60
C ARG A 57 3.55 -1.52 -4.16
N ILE A 58 3.25 -2.79 -3.95
CA ILE A 58 3.08 -3.41 -2.64
C ILE A 58 4.37 -4.18 -2.31
N GLN A 59 5.00 -3.84 -1.20
CA GLN A 59 6.20 -4.51 -0.70
C GLN A 59 5.79 -5.42 0.46
N VAL A 60 5.98 -6.72 0.30
CA VAL A 60 5.58 -7.73 1.27
C VAL A 60 6.82 -8.27 1.96
N HIS A 61 6.90 -8.07 3.27
CA HIS A 61 7.93 -8.65 4.11
C HIS A 61 7.38 -9.92 4.75
N ARG A 62 8.10 -11.02 4.54
CA ARG A 62 7.85 -12.31 5.16
C ARG A 62 9.05 -12.66 6.02
N ARG A 63 8.79 -13.22 7.19
CA ARG A 63 9.86 -13.75 8.02
C ARG A 63 10.50 -14.94 7.31
N SER A 64 11.71 -14.76 6.79
CA SER A 64 12.54 -15.89 6.38
C SER A 64 12.97 -16.62 7.65
N ARG A 65 12.45 -17.83 7.85
CA ARG A 65 13.08 -18.77 8.78
C ARG A 65 14.35 -19.26 8.09
N SER A 66 15.47 -18.58 8.33
CA SER A 66 16.78 -19.14 8.03
C SER A 66 16.93 -20.40 8.88
N ARG A 67 16.87 -21.57 8.23
CA ARG A 67 17.20 -22.85 8.83
C ARG A 67 18.66 -23.13 8.47
N TYR A 68 19.58 -22.84 9.38
CA TYR A 68 20.91 -23.46 9.47
C TYR A 68 21.41 -23.33 10.91
#